data_AF-A0A239DKB6-F1
#
_entry.id   AF-A0A239DKB6-F1
#
_cell.length_a   1.000
_cell.length_b   1.000
_cell.length_c   1.000
_cell.angle_alpha   90.00
_cell.angle_beta   90.00
_cell.angle_gamma   90.00
#
_symmetry.space_group_name_H-M   'P 1'
#
loop_
_entity.id
_entity.type
_entity.pdbx_description
1 polymer ?
#
loop_
_entity_poly.entity_id
_entity_poly.type
_entity_poly.pdbx_seq_one_letter_code
_entity_poly.pdbx_strand_id
1 'polypeptide(L)'
;MSTLGGLLDACREVTGGDAEWVPVPEAELLAAGVQPWQHLPPWLPADVARTAWDVDTARARELGLPSRPLRESVADTWAWLRSAPRPPVPAGRPAPGLPPELEATLLAGPGAP
;
A
#
# COMPACT_ATOMS: atom_id res chain seq x y z
N MET A 1 -12.88 11.13 -3.49
CA MET A 1 -12.17 10.26 -2.52
C MET A 1 -12.05 8.87 -3.15
N SER A 2 -11.06 8.08 -2.77
CA SER A 2 -10.82 6.74 -3.29
C SER A 2 -10.67 5.75 -2.13
N THR A 3 -10.84 4.46 -2.40
CA THR A 3 -10.48 3.37 -1.49
C THR A 3 -9.03 2.93 -1.72
N LEU A 4 -8.50 2.07 -0.85
CA LEU A 4 -7.20 1.40 -1.08
C LEU A 4 -7.21 0.63 -2.41
N GLY A 5 -8.29 -0.13 -2.68
CA GLY A 5 -8.47 -0.83 -3.95
C GLY A 5 -8.39 0.11 -5.16
N GLY A 6 -9.08 1.26 -5.10
CA GLY A 6 -9.02 2.25 -6.18
C GLY A 6 -7.63 2.89 -6.37
N LEU A 7 -6.81 2.99 -5.32
CA LEU A 7 -5.41 3.38 -5.45
C LEU A 7 -4.59 2.30 -6.14
N LEU A 8 -4.75 1.04 -5.73
CA LEU A 8 -4.05 -0.10 -6.30
C LEU A 8 -4.38 -0.28 -7.79
N ASP A 9 -5.66 -0.15 -8.16
CA ASP A 9 -6.10 -0.18 -9.56
C ASP A 9 -5.52 0.98 -10.37
N ALA A 10 -5.52 2.20 -9.83
CA ALA A 10 -4.91 3.35 -10.49
C ALA A 10 -3.39 3.15 -10.71
N CYS A 11 -2.69 2.56 -9.73
CA CYS A 11 -1.29 2.17 -9.88
C CYS A 11 -1.11 1.17 -11.02
N ARG A 12 -1.86 0.06 -11.03
CA ARG A 12 -1.78 -0.97 -12.09
C ARG A 12 -1.98 -0.38 -13.48
N GLU A 13 -3.04 0.41 -13.67
CA GLU A 13 -3.37 1.00 -14.96
C GLU A 13 -2.32 2.01 -15.46
N VAL A 14 -1.83 2.88 -14.57
CA VAL A 14 -0.90 3.95 -14.94
C VAL A 14 0.51 3.43 -15.20
N THR A 15 0.94 2.42 -14.44
CA THR A 15 2.27 1.81 -14.64
C THR A 15 2.29 0.80 -15.77
N GLY A 16 1.11 0.34 -16.23
CA GLY A 16 0.98 -0.77 -17.18
C GLY A 16 1.31 -2.13 -16.56
N GLY A 17 1.22 -2.24 -15.22
CA GLY A 17 1.51 -3.47 -14.48
C GLY A 17 0.43 -4.53 -14.65
N ASP A 18 0.81 -5.77 -14.38
CA ASP A 18 -0.02 -6.97 -14.50
C ASP A 18 -0.36 -7.62 -13.14
N ALA A 19 -0.17 -6.86 -12.04
CA ALA A 19 -0.43 -7.34 -10.69
C ALA A 19 -1.86 -7.89 -10.50
N GLU A 20 -1.95 -9.01 -9.78
CA GLU A 20 -3.21 -9.63 -9.36
C GLU A 20 -3.47 -9.37 -7.87
N TRP A 21 -4.73 -9.17 -7.51
CA TRP A 21 -5.13 -8.91 -6.13
C TRP A 21 -5.46 -10.22 -5.41
N VAL A 22 -4.64 -10.59 -4.43
CA VAL A 22 -4.88 -11.74 -3.56
C VAL A 22 -5.37 -11.22 -2.19
N PRO A 23 -6.65 -11.45 -1.83
CA PRO A 23 -7.14 -11.06 -0.52
C PRO A 23 -6.58 -12.02 0.53
N VAL A 24 -5.93 -11.48 1.55
CA VAL A 24 -5.41 -12.23 2.69
C VAL A 24 -6.06 -11.71 3.98
N PRO A 25 -6.71 -12.57 4.79
CA PRO A 25 -7.28 -12.17 6.07
C PRO A 25 -6.24 -11.57 7.04
N GLU A 26 -6.63 -10.55 7.80
CA GLU A 26 -5.75 -9.89 8.78
C GLU A 26 -5.13 -10.87 9.78
N ALA A 27 -5.92 -11.84 10.25
CA ALA A 27 -5.45 -12.87 11.17
C ALA A 27 -4.32 -13.73 10.57
N GLU A 28 -4.35 -13.99 9.26
CA GLU A 28 -3.29 -14.74 8.57
C GLU A 28 -2.04 -13.89 8.36
N LEU A 29 -2.20 -12.60 8.02
CA LEU A 29 -1.08 -11.65 7.97
C LEU A 29 -0.34 -11.60 9.31
N LEU A 30 -1.09 -11.48 10.41
CA LEU A 30 -0.55 -11.46 11.76
C LEU A 30 0.13 -12.79 12.12
N ALA A 31 -0.50 -13.92 11.83
CA ALA A 31 0.05 -15.26 12.09
C ALA A 31 1.34 -15.52 11.31
N ALA A 32 1.46 -14.99 10.09
CA ALA A 32 2.66 -15.09 9.27
C ALA A 32 3.77 -14.09 9.68
N GLY A 33 3.54 -13.26 10.70
CA GLY A 33 4.53 -12.30 11.20
C GLY A 33 4.66 -11.04 10.35
N VAL A 34 3.63 -10.68 9.56
CA VAL A 34 3.61 -9.41 8.82
C VAL A 34 3.68 -8.24 9.79
N GLN A 35 4.65 -7.35 9.58
CA GLN A 35 4.92 -6.23 10.47
C GLN A 35 4.11 -4.98 10.05
N PRO A 36 3.33 -4.39 10.99
CA PRO A 36 2.63 -3.12 10.75
C PRO A 36 3.60 -2.02 10.33
N TRP A 37 3.14 -1.09 9.48
CA TRP A 37 3.94 0.01 8.90
C TRP A 37 5.13 -0.38 8.00
N GLN A 38 5.55 -1.64 8.00
CA GLN A 38 6.77 -2.07 7.33
C GLN A 38 6.50 -2.85 6.05
N HIS A 39 5.63 -3.87 6.13
CA HIS A 39 5.50 -4.86 5.05
C HIS A 39 4.42 -4.52 4.02
N LEU A 40 3.32 -3.90 4.43
CA LEU A 40 2.17 -3.62 3.56
C LEU A 40 1.81 -2.12 3.53
N PRO A 41 1.53 -1.57 2.33
CA PRO A 41 1.16 -0.16 2.17
C PRO A 41 -0.35 0.07 2.31
N PRO A 42 -0.73 1.20 2.91
CA PRO A 42 -0.60 1.46 4.34
C PRO A 42 -1.55 0.54 5.15
N TRP A 43 -0.97 -0.39 5.93
CA TRP A 43 -1.73 -1.33 6.76
C TRP A 43 -1.34 -1.25 8.24
N LEU A 44 -2.38 -1.34 9.08
CA LEU A 44 -2.32 -1.50 10.53
C LEU A 44 -3.39 -2.49 10.97
N PRO A 45 -3.13 -3.32 12.00
CA PRO A 45 -4.15 -4.17 12.59
C PRO A 45 -5.35 -3.36 13.10
N ALA A 46 -6.56 -3.88 12.88
CA ALA A 46 -7.79 -3.16 13.21
C ALA A 46 -7.95 -2.90 14.72
N ASP A 47 -7.40 -3.74 15.57
CA ASP A 47 -7.38 -3.56 17.02
C ASP A 47 -6.41 -2.46 17.47
N VAL A 48 -5.34 -2.22 16.71
CA VAL A 48 -4.37 -1.15 16.96
C VAL A 48 -4.89 0.20 16.48
N ALA A 49 -5.51 0.26 15.30
CA ALA A 49 -5.76 1.52 14.62
C ALA A 49 -7.04 1.57 13.77
N ARG A 50 -8.15 1.09 14.34
CA ARG A 50 -9.47 0.99 13.69
C ARG A 50 -9.87 2.20 12.84
N THR A 51 -9.62 3.41 13.33
CA THR A 51 -10.08 4.66 12.71
C THR A 51 -8.95 5.46 12.05
N ALA A 52 -7.75 4.88 11.88
CA ALA A 52 -6.59 5.61 11.36
C ALA A 52 -6.83 6.22 9.97
N TRP A 53 -7.70 5.58 9.18
CA TRP A 53 -8.03 5.99 7.82
C TRP A 53 -9.36 6.76 7.71
N ASP A 54 -10.09 6.91 8.83
CA ASP A 54 -11.39 7.60 8.91
C ASP A 54 -11.23 9.09 9.23
N VAL A 55 -10.26 9.74 8.58
CA VAL A 55 -10.00 11.18 8.78
C VAL A 55 -10.83 11.99 7.78
N ASP A 56 -11.81 12.73 8.29
CA ASP A 56 -12.61 13.63 7.45
C ASP A 56 -11.76 14.77 6.90
N THR A 57 -11.94 15.03 5.60
CA THR A 57 -11.26 16.06 4.84
C THR A 57 -12.24 17.07 4.23
N ALA A 58 -13.52 17.02 4.58
CA ALA A 58 -14.56 17.93 4.08
C ALA A 58 -14.21 19.40 4.35
N ARG A 59 -13.83 19.74 5.59
CA ARG A 59 -13.50 21.11 5.96
C ARG A 59 -12.34 21.71 5.16
N ALA A 60 -11.31 20.92 4.87
CA ALA A 60 -10.18 21.37 4.06
C ALA A 60 -10.65 21.71 2.63
N ARG A 61 -11.52 20.88 2.04
CA ARG A 61 -12.07 21.12 0.70
C ARG A 61 -12.96 22.35 0.65
N GLU A 62 -13.82 22.55 1.66
CA GLU A 62 -14.66 23.75 1.78
C GLU A 62 -13.82 25.04 1.86
N LEU A 63 -12.65 24.96 2.50
CA LEU A 63 -11.69 26.06 2.60
C LEU A 63 -10.84 26.24 1.33
N GLY A 64 -11.12 25.51 0.25
CA GLY A 64 -10.41 25.65 -1.02
C GLY A 64 -9.10 24.87 -1.11
N LEU A 65 -8.93 23.82 -0.30
CA LEU A 65 -7.79 22.89 -0.36
C LEU A 65 -8.20 21.54 -0.96
N PRO A 66 -8.49 21.45 -2.28
CA PRO A 66 -8.84 20.18 -2.90
C PRO A 66 -7.62 19.23 -2.94
N SER A 67 -7.90 17.94 -2.91
CA SER A 67 -6.89 16.91 -3.19
C SER A 67 -6.66 16.82 -4.69
N ARG A 68 -5.41 16.67 -5.13
CA ARG A 68 -5.06 16.38 -6.52
C ARG A 68 -5.71 15.07 -7.00
N PRO A 69 -6.11 14.94 -8.28
CA PRO A 69 -6.60 13.67 -8.83
C PRO A 69 -5.59 12.53 -8.65
N LEU A 70 -6.08 11.38 -8.19
CA LEU A 70 -5.23 10.24 -7.81
C LEU A 70 -4.35 9.75 -8.97
N ARG A 71 -4.94 9.62 -10.17
CA ARG A 71 -4.23 9.15 -11.37
C ARG A 71 -3.05 10.03 -11.73
N GLU A 72 -3.20 11.34 -11.61
CA GLU A 72 -2.12 12.28 -11.88
C GLU A 72 -0.98 12.15 -10.87
N SER A 73 -1.33 12.02 -9.57
CA SER A 73 -0.35 11.77 -8.52
C SER A 73 0.43 10.48 -8.76
N VAL A 74 -0.25 9.40 -9.17
CA VAL A 74 0.38 8.12 -9.53
C VAL A 74 1.26 8.27 -10.76
N ALA A 75 0.80 8.94 -11.81
CA ALA A 75 1.53 9.13 -13.06
C ALA A 75 2.84 9.90 -12.86
N ASP A 76 2.77 11.02 -12.15
CA ASP A 76 3.95 11.83 -11.86
C ASP A 76 4.93 11.10 -10.94
N THR A 77 4.41 10.41 -9.92
CA THR A 77 5.24 9.60 -9.01
C THR A 77 5.93 8.48 -9.78
N TRP A 78 5.23 7.80 -10.69
CA TRP A 78 5.81 6.76 -11.53
C TRP A 78 6.86 7.31 -12.49
N ALA A 79 6.57 8.44 -13.16
CA ALA A 79 7.53 9.11 -14.01
C ALA A 79 8.81 9.48 -13.24
N TRP A 80 8.67 10.02 -12.02
CA TRP A 80 9.78 10.31 -11.13
C TRP A 80 10.55 9.05 -10.74
N LEU A 81 9.89 8.00 -10.25
CA LEU A 81 10.51 6.73 -9.84
C LEU A 81 11.31 6.05 -10.96
N ARG A 82 10.90 6.19 -12.22
CA ARG A 82 11.64 5.65 -13.37
C ARG A 82 12.95 6.39 -13.67
N SER A 83 13.11 7.62 -13.19
CA SER A 83 14.27 8.47 -13.47
C SER A 83 15.15 8.72 -12.25
N ALA A 84 14.58 8.64 -11.04
CA ALA A 84 15.27 8.92 -9.80
C ALA A 84 16.06 7.70 -9.31
N PRO A 85 17.27 7.89 -8.75
CA PRO A 85 17.94 6.81 -8.04
C PRO A 85 17.09 6.41 -6.83
N ARG A 86 16.99 5.10 -6.59
CA ARG A 86 16.30 4.59 -5.39
C ARG A 86 17.08 5.07 -4.16
N PRO A 87 16.43 5.78 -3.21
CA PRO A 87 17.13 6.23 -2.02
C PRO A 87 17.64 5.02 -1.21
N PRO A 88 18.80 5.14 -0.55
CA PRO A 88 19.28 4.07 0.32
C PRO A 88 18.30 3.86 1.48
N VAL A 89 18.19 2.62 1.93
CA VAL A 89 17.44 2.31 3.14
C VAL A 89 18.14 2.99 4.33
N PRO A 90 17.42 3.71 5.21
CA PRO A 90 18.02 4.32 6.40
C PRO A 90 18.75 3.29 7.26
N ALA A 91 19.91 3.66 7.80
CA ALA A 91 20.70 2.79 8.65
C ALA A 91 19.87 2.25 9.84
N GLY A 92 19.96 0.95 10.10
CA GLY A 92 19.22 0.28 11.16
C GLY A 92 17.73 0.08 10.88
N ARG A 93 17.26 0.33 9.65
CA ARG A 93 15.89 0.02 9.23
C ARG A 93 15.87 -1.03 8.13
N PRO A 94 14.89 -1.95 8.15
CA PRO A 94 14.65 -2.85 7.02
C PRO A 94 14.11 -2.07 5.82
N ALA A 95 14.30 -2.62 4.61
CA ALA A 95 13.64 -2.09 3.43
C ALA A 95 12.11 -2.21 3.58
N PRO A 96 11.32 -1.25 3.07
CA PRO A 96 9.87 -1.37 3.07
C PRO A 96 9.41 -2.45 2.08
N GLY A 97 8.29 -3.10 2.38
CA GLY A 97 7.70 -4.18 1.59
C GLY A 97 7.81 -5.54 2.26
N LEU A 98 7.07 -6.51 1.74
CA LEU A 98 7.15 -7.90 2.18
C LEU A 98 8.52 -8.49 1.79
N PRO A 99 9.18 -9.25 2.68
CA PRO A 99 10.24 -10.17 2.29
C PRO A 99 9.72 -11.18 1.24
N PRO A 100 10.47 -11.50 0.19
CA PRO A 100 10.00 -12.39 -0.89
C PRO A 100 9.49 -13.74 -0.40
N GLU A 101 10.13 -14.33 0.61
CA GLU A 101 9.76 -15.63 1.17
C GLU A 101 8.44 -15.54 1.95
N LEU A 102 8.22 -14.42 2.64
CA LEU A 102 6.97 -14.15 3.34
C LEU A 102 5.84 -13.91 2.34
N GLU A 103 6.09 -13.13 1.28
CA GLU A 103 5.13 -12.91 0.19
C GLU A 103 4.73 -14.23 -0.47
N ALA A 104 5.69 -15.08 -0.84
CA ALA A 104 5.41 -16.38 -1.43
C ALA A 104 4.56 -17.27 -0.51
N THR A 105 4.81 -17.23 0.80
CA THR A 105 4.02 -17.98 1.79
C THR A 105 2.58 -17.49 1.84
N LEU A 106 2.37 -16.17 1.84
CA LEU A 106 1.04 -15.57 1.86
C LEU A 106 0.26 -15.85 0.56
N LEU A 107 0.94 -15.85 -0.59
CA LEU A 107 0.33 -16.08 -1.89
C LEU A 107 -0.01 -17.55 -2.16
N ALA A 108 0.66 -18.51 -1.52
CA ALA A 108 0.34 -19.93 -1.64
C ALA A 108 -1.02 -20.29 -1.01
N GLY A 109 -1.51 -19.48 -0.06
CA GLY A 109 -2.76 -19.71 0.67
C GLY A 109 -2.74 -20.95 1.58
N PRO A 110 -3.72 -21.10 2.48
CA PRO A 110 -3.93 -22.35 3.21
C PRO A 110 -4.52 -23.39 2.25
N GLY A 111 -3.66 -24.15 1.57
CA GLY A 111 -4.06 -25.28 0.71
C GLY A 111 -3.51 -25.29 -0.72
N ALA A 112 -2.33 -24.73 -0.99
CA ALA A 112 -1.56 -25.15 -2.16
C ALA A 112 -1.22 -26.66 -2.04
N PRO A 113 -1.29 -27.44 -3.14
CA PRO A 113 -1.16 -28.91 -3.12
C PRO A 113 0.20 -29.41 -2.61
#